data_AF-A0A820BBT6-F1
#
_entry.id   AF-A0A820BBT6-F1
#
_cell.length_a   1.000
_cell.length_b   1.000
_cell.length_c   1.000
_cell.angle_alpha   90.00
_cell.angle_beta   90.00
_cell.angle_gamma   90.00
#
_symmetry.space_group_name_H-M   'P 1'
#
loop_
_entity.id
_entity.type
_entity.pdbx_description
1 polymer ?
#
loop_
_entity_poly.entity_id
_entity_poly.type
_entity_poly.pdbx_seq_one_letter_code
_entity_poly.pdbx_strand_id
1 'polypeptide(L)'
;NHGILNFDVNDFDEGYCGPFTWDIKRLLASLNLVAHSKGFSDKEIEQILRTCAESYLKQVDEFCQQPNNSFSLTLKNTSGAIKKILNETRIKSHVANLESMTVIEDYDRRFIRSKMIKDVDENLRQDIIKAFTNYLKTIPEYKKKGDKSSENFNYNIKDIVARSSPGIGSAGKVSYSILVEGPTETLENDIVLYMKPAQRSAISYVVKNPELDKLFEHDGLRTVLCSYAMQASTPQWLGYTTLGSIPCLVDEVTAHSEDLDWDDINDIKDILEVVTFLGQATAKIHCVADSDCANTPGDISCLPFSIIPQHTEKTIREAIQGRDQEFINDMVQFGMTYGKLVRRDHQLFFEAFRNKHIPGLQ
;
A
#
# COMPACT_ATOMS: atom_id res chain seq x y z
N ASN A 1 -14.64 0.05 -3.15
CA ASN A 1 -15.83 0.71 -3.77
C ASN A 1 -17.16 -0.05 -3.77
N HIS A 2 -17.34 -1.18 -3.05
CA HIS A 2 -18.66 -1.83 -2.90
C HIS A 2 -19.01 -2.26 -1.46
N GLY A 3 -18.33 -1.70 -0.45
CA GLY A 3 -18.50 -2.15 0.95
C GLY A 3 -17.99 -3.57 1.22
N ILE A 4 -17.18 -4.13 0.31
CA ILE A 4 -16.53 -5.44 0.48
C ILE A 4 -15.15 -5.21 1.06
N LEU A 5 -14.93 -5.72 2.28
CA LEU A 5 -13.61 -5.75 2.90
C LEU A 5 -12.78 -6.88 2.32
N ASN A 6 -11.55 -6.56 1.97
CA ASN A 6 -10.57 -7.53 1.50
C ASN A 6 -9.26 -7.39 2.26
N PHE A 7 -8.55 -8.51 2.38
CA PHE A 7 -7.16 -8.52 2.79
C PHE A 7 -6.31 -8.41 1.53
N ASP A 8 -5.42 -7.43 1.48
CA ASP A 8 -4.66 -7.07 0.28
C ASP A 8 -3.33 -6.41 0.64
N VAL A 9 -2.46 -6.26 -0.36
CA VAL A 9 -1.21 -5.51 -0.21
C VAL A 9 -1.49 -4.00 -0.32
N ASN A 10 -0.81 -3.21 0.51
CA ASN A 10 -0.88 -1.76 0.56
C ASN A 10 0.52 -1.13 0.39
N ASP A 11 0.58 0.21 0.43
CA ASP A 11 1.80 1.04 0.38
C ASP A 11 2.69 0.80 -0.86
N PHE A 12 2.29 1.38 -1.98
CA PHE A 12 3.01 1.28 -3.26
C PHE A 12 4.04 2.40 -3.48
N ASP A 13 4.51 3.04 -2.41
CA ASP A 13 5.53 4.10 -2.47
C ASP A 13 6.79 3.66 -3.22
N GLU A 14 7.16 2.39 -3.12
CA GLU A 14 8.33 1.81 -3.79
C GLU A 14 8.01 1.12 -5.13
N GLY A 15 6.72 1.10 -5.52
CA GLY A 15 6.23 0.38 -6.70
C GLY A 15 6.96 0.78 -8.00
N TYR A 16 7.46 -0.21 -8.73
CA TYR A 16 8.18 0.00 -9.98
C TYR A 16 8.17 -1.28 -10.82
N CYS A 17 8.39 -1.19 -12.13
CA CYS A 17 8.52 -2.38 -12.96
C CYS A 17 9.88 -3.06 -12.70
N GLY A 18 9.85 -4.27 -12.15
CA GLY A 18 11.05 -5.04 -11.84
C GLY A 18 10.80 -6.54 -11.84
N PRO A 19 11.83 -7.35 -11.51
CA PRO A 19 11.65 -8.79 -11.42
C PRO A 19 10.67 -9.15 -10.31
N PHE A 20 9.56 -9.84 -10.64
CA PHE A 20 8.54 -10.29 -9.67
C PHE A 20 9.12 -11.12 -8.51
N THR A 21 10.27 -11.77 -8.74
CA THR A 21 10.97 -12.54 -7.71
C THR A 21 11.48 -11.68 -6.56
N TRP A 22 11.67 -10.37 -6.75
CA TRP A 22 12.15 -9.47 -5.71
C TRP A 22 11.11 -9.26 -4.61
N ASP A 23 9.83 -9.17 -4.96
CA ASP A 23 8.74 -9.07 -3.98
C ASP A 23 8.65 -10.34 -3.13
N ILE A 24 8.75 -11.50 -3.77
CA ILE A 24 8.78 -12.81 -3.08
C ILE A 24 10.00 -12.91 -2.18
N LYS A 25 11.19 -12.57 -2.68
CA LYS A 25 12.45 -12.59 -1.91
C LYS A 25 12.38 -11.68 -0.68
N ARG A 26 11.82 -10.48 -0.82
CA ARG A 26 11.61 -9.54 0.30
C ARG A 26 10.59 -10.08 1.30
N LEU A 27 9.46 -10.61 0.82
CA LEU A 27 8.44 -11.21 1.69
C LEU A 27 9.02 -12.38 2.50
N LEU A 28 9.71 -13.32 1.85
CA LEU A 28 10.29 -14.48 2.53
C LEU A 28 11.41 -14.09 3.51
N ALA A 29 12.21 -13.07 3.18
CA ALA A 29 13.18 -12.51 4.13
C ALA A 29 12.47 -11.91 5.37
N SER A 30 11.39 -11.15 5.18
CA SER A 30 10.60 -10.60 6.28
C SER A 30 9.97 -11.68 7.14
N LEU A 31 9.38 -12.72 6.52
CA LEU A 31 8.80 -13.87 7.22
C LEU A 31 9.86 -14.63 8.02
N ASN A 32 11.11 -14.74 7.52
CA ASN A 32 12.21 -15.32 8.29
C ASN A 32 12.46 -14.53 9.59
N LEU A 33 12.49 -13.20 9.49
CA LEU A 33 12.74 -12.33 10.65
C LEU A 33 11.61 -12.41 11.67
N VAL A 34 10.36 -12.38 11.22
CA VAL A 34 9.17 -12.49 12.09
C VAL A 34 9.11 -13.87 12.75
N ALA A 35 9.31 -14.95 12.01
CA ALA A 35 9.30 -16.29 12.59
C ALA A 35 10.47 -16.51 13.56
N HIS A 36 11.66 -15.98 13.24
CA HIS A 36 12.78 -16.04 14.16
C HIS A 36 12.53 -15.25 15.46
N SER A 37 11.97 -14.03 15.38
CA SER A 37 11.68 -13.24 16.59
C SER A 37 10.66 -13.92 17.51
N LYS A 38 9.80 -14.77 16.94
CA LYS A 38 8.83 -15.60 17.66
C LYS A 38 9.39 -16.93 18.20
N GLY A 39 10.66 -17.22 17.94
CA GLY A 39 11.35 -18.40 18.49
C GLY A 39 11.15 -19.70 17.71
N PHE A 40 10.63 -19.65 16.48
CA PHE A 40 10.56 -20.84 15.63
C PHE A 40 11.96 -21.35 15.25
N SER A 41 12.09 -22.67 15.16
CA SER A 41 13.32 -23.33 14.73
C SER A 41 13.60 -23.11 13.24
N ASP A 42 14.86 -23.22 12.81
CA ASP A 42 15.23 -23.08 11.38
C ASP A 42 14.41 -24.00 10.45
N LYS A 43 13.99 -25.18 10.93
CA LYS A 43 13.14 -26.12 10.18
C LYS A 43 11.71 -25.61 10.01
N GLU A 44 11.13 -25.07 11.08
CA GLU A 44 9.79 -24.46 11.04
C GLU A 44 9.79 -23.21 10.17
N ILE A 45 10.84 -22.38 10.27
CA ILE A 45 10.99 -21.22 9.40
C ILE A 45 11.08 -21.64 7.93
N GLU A 46 11.88 -22.65 7.58
CA GLU A 46 11.94 -23.18 6.22
C GLU A 46 10.55 -23.63 5.73
N GLN A 47 9.80 -24.33 6.59
CA GLN A 47 8.43 -24.75 6.28
C GLN A 47 7.51 -23.55 6.02
N ILE A 48 7.55 -22.51 6.87
CA ILE A 48 6.77 -21.27 6.69
C ILE A 48 7.08 -20.62 5.34
N LEU A 49 8.36 -20.45 5.01
CA LEU A 49 8.77 -19.82 3.75
C LEU A 49 8.32 -20.64 2.54
N ARG A 50 8.45 -21.97 2.64
CA ARG A 50 8.03 -22.89 1.59
C ARG A 50 6.53 -22.83 1.35
N THR A 51 5.71 -22.87 2.41
CA THR A 51 4.25 -22.75 2.31
C THR A 51 3.82 -21.45 1.66
N CYS A 52 4.49 -20.33 1.96
CA CYS A 52 4.22 -19.05 1.30
C CYS A 52 4.52 -19.11 -0.21
N ALA A 53 5.68 -19.64 -0.60
CA ALA A 53 6.11 -19.73 -1.99
C ALA A 53 5.25 -20.72 -2.83
N GLU A 54 4.87 -21.84 -2.23
CA GLU A 54 3.94 -22.81 -2.85
C GLU A 54 2.55 -22.20 -3.04
N SER A 55 2.04 -21.48 -2.04
CA SER A 55 0.74 -20.81 -2.12
C SER A 55 0.73 -19.71 -3.19
N TYR A 56 1.83 -18.97 -3.33
CA TYR A 56 2.03 -18.02 -4.42
C TYR A 56 1.91 -18.71 -5.79
N LEU A 57 2.69 -19.76 -6.05
CA LEU A 57 2.67 -20.45 -7.35
C LEU A 57 1.31 -21.06 -7.66
N LYS A 58 0.69 -21.72 -6.67
CA LYS A 58 -0.64 -22.30 -6.83
C LYS A 58 -1.65 -21.22 -7.23
N GLN A 59 -1.60 -20.05 -6.61
CA GLN A 59 -2.51 -18.96 -6.95
C GLN A 59 -2.24 -18.38 -8.35
N VAL A 60 -0.97 -18.30 -8.78
CA VAL A 60 -0.62 -17.94 -10.17
C VAL A 60 -1.22 -18.96 -11.15
N ASP A 61 -1.15 -20.25 -10.86
CA ASP A 61 -1.75 -21.29 -11.70
C ASP A 61 -3.28 -21.17 -11.79
N GLU A 62 -3.93 -20.82 -10.67
CA GLU A 62 -5.38 -20.52 -10.65
C GLU A 62 -5.72 -19.33 -11.56
N PHE A 63 -4.91 -18.26 -11.56
CA PHE A 63 -5.09 -17.13 -12.48
C PHE A 63 -4.86 -17.52 -13.94
N CYS A 64 -3.88 -18.38 -14.25
CA CYS A 64 -3.69 -18.88 -15.61
C CYS A 64 -4.91 -19.66 -16.12
N GLN A 65 -5.59 -20.41 -15.25
CA GLN A 65 -6.78 -21.18 -15.59
C GLN A 65 -8.04 -20.32 -15.67
N GLN A 66 -8.12 -19.26 -14.86
CA GLN A 66 -9.27 -18.36 -14.75
C GLN A 66 -8.85 -16.88 -14.80
N PRO A 67 -8.38 -16.38 -15.95
CA PRO A 67 -7.78 -15.05 -16.07
C PRO A 67 -8.77 -13.90 -15.80
N ASN A 68 -10.08 -14.15 -15.85
CA ASN A 68 -11.12 -13.18 -15.55
C ASN A 68 -11.69 -13.31 -14.12
N ASN A 69 -11.04 -14.08 -13.24
CA ASN A 69 -11.50 -14.25 -11.87
C ASN A 69 -11.10 -13.04 -11.02
N SER A 70 -12.08 -12.34 -10.46
CA SER A 70 -11.90 -11.26 -9.49
C SER A 70 -11.55 -11.80 -8.09
N PHE A 71 -10.46 -12.56 -8.03
CA PHE A 71 -10.00 -13.16 -6.78
C PHE A 71 -9.73 -12.08 -5.72
N SER A 72 -10.31 -12.27 -4.54
CA SER A 72 -10.11 -11.41 -3.38
C SER A 72 -10.20 -12.24 -2.11
N LEU A 73 -9.37 -11.90 -1.12
CA LEU A 73 -9.40 -12.50 0.21
C LEU A 73 -10.42 -11.74 1.06
N THR A 74 -11.57 -12.34 1.30
CA THR A 74 -12.73 -11.73 1.97
C THR A 74 -13.18 -12.59 3.15
N LEU A 75 -14.17 -12.13 3.92
CA LEU A 75 -14.76 -12.89 5.03
C LEU A 75 -15.28 -14.29 4.64
N LYS A 76 -15.55 -14.53 3.35
CA LYS A 76 -16.10 -15.81 2.84
C LYS A 76 -15.04 -16.89 2.65
N ASN A 77 -13.82 -16.52 2.27
CA ASN A 77 -12.75 -17.45 1.89
C ASN A 77 -11.47 -17.28 2.73
N THR A 78 -11.54 -16.48 3.80
CA THR A 78 -10.47 -16.36 4.80
C THR A 78 -10.86 -17.03 6.11
N SER A 79 -9.86 -17.31 6.93
CA SER A 79 -9.96 -17.94 8.25
C SER A 79 -8.85 -17.41 9.18
N GLY A 80 -8.83 -17.89 10.42
CA GLY A 80 -7.83 -17.52 11.42
C GLY A 80 -7.68 -16.00 11.65
N ALA A 81 -6.44 -15.55 11.80
CA ALA A 81 -6.09 -14.15 12.02
C ALA A 81 -6.59 -13.22 10.90
N ILE A 82 -6.55 -13.66 9.64
CA ILE A 82 -7.02 -12.85 8.50
C ILE A 82 -8.54 -12.63 8.55
N LYS A 83 -9.32 -13.63 8.97
CA LYS A 83 -10.76 -13.43 9.16
C LYS A 83 -11.06 -12.57 10.39
N LYS A 84 -10.26 -12.67 11.45
CA LYS A 84 -10.38 -11.84 12.66
C LYS A 84 -10.22 -10.36 12.31
N ILE A 85 -9.11 -9.98 11.67
CA ILE A 85 -8.86 -8.59 11.26
C ILE A 85 -9.95 -8.06 10.33
N LEU A 86 -10.42 -8.85 9.36
CA LEU A 86 -11.53 -8.43 8.50
C LEU A 86 -12.84 -8.16 9.27
N ASN A 87 -13.12 -8.90 10.35
CA ASN A 87 -14.27 -8.63 11.20
C ASN A 87 -14.07 -7.39 12.08
N GLU A 88 -12.86 -7.17 12.59
CA GLU A 88 -12.49 -5.99 13.38
C GLU A 88 -12.58 -4.71 12.53
N THR A 89 -12.03 -4.75 11.32
CA THR A 89 -12.14 -3.65 10.34
C THR A 89 -13.59 -3.37 9.93
N ARG A 90 -14.46 -4.40 9.92
CA ARG A 90 -15.89 -4.25 9.57
C ARG A 90 -16.69 -3.43 10.56
N ILE A 91 -16.34 -3.47 11.84
CA ILE A 91 -17.08 -2.75 12.88
C ILE A 91 -16.56 -1.33 13.09
N LYS A 92 -15.47 -0.93 12.44
CA LYS A 92 -14.96 0.45 12.47
C LYS A 92 -15.98 1.38 11.81
N SER A 93 -16.06 2.60 12.32
CA SER A 93 -16.99 3.63 11.84
C SER A 93 -16.21 4.81 11.27
N HIS A 94 -16.68 5.31 10.12
CA HIS A 94 -16.18 6.57 9.55
C HIS A 94 -16.29 7.72 10.56
N VAL A 95 -17.42 7.83 11.26
CA VAL A 95 -17.64 8.86 12.29
C VAL A 95 -16.63 8.74 13.42
N ALA A 96 -16.41 7.52 13.94
CA ALA A 96 -15.43 7.30 15.00
C ALA A 96 -14.00 7.62 14.55
N ASN A 97 -13.67 7.34 13.28
CA ASN A 97 -12.38 7.71 12.70
C ASN A 97 -12.21 9.24 12.63
N LEU A 98 -13.24 9.96 12.16
CA LEU A 98 -13.25 11.43 12.19
C LEU A 98 -13.07 11.97 13.61
N GLU A 99 -13.84 11.48 14.57
CA GLU A 99 -13.76 11.89 15.98
C GLU A 99 -12.39 11.63 16.61
N SER A 100 -11.68 10.59 16.18
CA SER A 100 -10.33 10.30 16.67
C SER A 100 -9.28 11.34 16.24
N MET A 101 -9.56 12.10 15.18
CA MET A 101 -8.61 13.02 14.54
C MET A 101 -9.07 14.48 14.54
N THR A 102 -10.34 14.74 14.83
CA THR A 102 -10.98 16.05 14.69
C THR A 102 -11.83 16.41 15.90
N VAL A 103 -12.09 17.70 16.06
CA VAL A 103 -13.00 18.28 17.04
C VAL A 103 -14.01 19.16 16.31
N ILE A 104 -15.17 19.41 16.93
CA ILE A 104 -16.14 20.38 16.44
C ILE A 104 -15.98 21.67 17.23
N GLU A 105 -15.63 22.75 16.55
CA GLU A 105 -15.44 24.10 17.09
C GLU A 105 -16.17 25.10 16.22
N ASP A 106 -16.91 26.04 16.82
CA ASP A 106 -17.69 27.06 16.09
C ASP A 106 -18.61 26.47 15.01
N TYR A 107 -19.24 25.32 15.31
CA TYR A 107 -20.11 24.55 14.41
C TYR A 107 -19.43 23.88 13.22
N ASP A 108 -18.11 24.01 13.09
CA ASP A 108 -17.32 23.38 12.03
C ASP A 108 -16.36 22.32 12.59
N ARG A 109 -16.03 21.34 11.74
CA ARG A 109 -15.04 20.31 12.07
C ARG A 109 -13.63 20.82 11.78
N ARG A 110 -12.70 20.57 12.71
CA ARG A 110 -11.28 20.93 12.61
C ARG A 110 -10.39 19.83 13.13
N PHE A 111 -9.16 19.74 12.65
CA PHE A 111 -8.19 18.75 13.15
C PHE A 111 -7.80 19.02 14.62
N ILE A 112 -7.54 17.95 15.36
CA ILE A 112 -6.94 18.08 16.71
C ILE A 112 -5.46 18.43 16.55
N ARG A 113 -5.05 19.59 17.09
CA ARG A 113 -3.65 20.04 17.10
C ARG A 113 -2.84 19.25 18.14
N SER A 114 -1.56 19.04 17.86
CA SER A 114 -0.62 18.40 18.78
C SER A 114 0.82 18.83 18.50
N LYS A 115 1.80 18.28 19.24
CA LYS A 115 3.22 18.50 18.93
C LYS A 115 3.58 18.08 17.49
N MET A 116 2.89 17.08 16.96
CA MET A 116 3.13 16.51 15.63
C MET A 116 2.17 17.02 14.55
N ILE A 117 1.07 17.66 14.94
CA ILE A 117 0.03 18.18 14.05
C ILE A 117 -0.10 19.68 14.29
N LYS A 118 0.38 20.49 13.34
CA LYS A 118 0.49 21.94 13.48
C LYS A 118 -0.21 22.66 12.35
N ASP A 119 -0.61 23.89 12.60
CA ASP A 119 -1.13 24.77 11.57
C ASP A 119 -0.05 25.05 10.51
N VAL A 120 -0.50 25.22 9.27
CA VAL A 120 0.31 25.73 8.17
C VAL A 120 0.20 27.25 8.12
N ASP A 121 1.28 27.93 7.74
CA ASP A 121 1.20 29.37 7.48
C ASP A 121 0.36 29.67 6.23
N GLU A 122 -0.06 30.92 6.07
CA GLU A 122 -0.98 31.32 5.00
C GLU A 122 -0.41 31.10 3.60
N ASN A 123 0.90 31.30 3.40
CA ASN A 123 1.52 31.09 2.08
C ASN A 123 1.47 29.61 1.70
N LEU A 124 1.88 28.74 2.63
CA LEU A 124 1.82 27.30 2.45
C LEU A 124 0.39 26.80 2.30
N ARG A 125 -0.57 27.39 3.02
CA ARG A 125 -2.00 27.10 2.89
C ARG A 125 -2.47 27.34 1.45
N GLN A 126 -2.14 28.50 0.86
CA GLN A 126 -2.51 28.82 -0.52
C GLN A 126 -1.85 27.86 -1.53
N ASP A 127 -0.59 27.49 -1.31
CA ASP A 127 0.10 26.50 -2.16
C ASP A 127 -0.58 25.12 -2.08
N ILE A 128 -1.01 24.69 -0.90
CA ILE A 128 -1.74 23.43 -0.70
C ILE A 128 -3.12 23.48 -1.37
N ILE A 129 -3.86 24.59 -1.26
CA ILE A 129 -5.17 24.74 -1.92
C ILE A 129 -5.03 24.66 -3.45
N LYS A 130 -3.98 25.29 -4.00
CA LYS A 130 -3.67 25.21 -5.43
C LYS A 130 -3.30 23.78 -5.84
N ALA A 131 -2.46 23.11 -5.06
CA ALA A 131 -2.08 21.71 -5.29
C ALA A 131 -3.29 20.78 -5.20
N PHE A 132 -4.19 21.00 -4.25
CA PHE A 132 -5.44 20.26 -4.10
C PHE A 132 -6.36 20.42 -5.32
N THR A 133 -6.51 21.65 -5.82
CA THR A 133 -7.31 21.92 -7.04
C THR A 133 -6.76 21.20 -8.26
N ASN A 134 -5.42 21.10 -8.38
CA ASN A 134 -4.80 20.32 -9.44
C ASN A 134 -5.00 18.81 -9.23
N TYR A 135 -4.90 18.33 -7.99
CA TYR A 135 -5.15 16.93 -7.63
C TYR A 135 -6.55 16.48 -8.04
N LEU A 136 -7.59 17.29 -7.83
CA LEU A 136 -8.97 16.92 -8.21
C LEU A 136 -9.12 16.60 -9.71
N LYS A 137 -8.26 17.17 -10.57
CA LYS A 137 -8.24 16.88 -12.01
C LYS A 137 -7.63 15.52 -12.34
N THR A 138 -6.89 14.92 -11.39
CA THR A 138 -6.20 13.64 -11.56
C THR A 138 -7.04 12.43 -11.17
N ILE A 139 -8.12 12.64 -10.42
CA ILE A 139 -9.04 11.57 -10.04
C ILE A 139 -9.86 11.15 -11.27
N PRO A 140 -9.99 9.84 -11.55
CA PRO A 140 -10.82 9.34 -12.64
C PRO A 140 -12.28 9.81 -12.57
N GLU A 141 -12.87 10.21 -13.70
CA GLU A 141 -14.23 10.77 -13.75
C GLU A 141 -15.30 9.78 -13.23
N TYR A 142 -15.13 8.49 -13.50
CA TYR A 142 -16.07 7.46 -13.02
C TYR A 142 -16.04 7.29 -11.49
N LYS A 143 -14.92 7.62 -10.84
CA LYS A 143 -14.78 7.63 -9.37
C LYS A 143 -15.43 8.87 -8.75
N LYS A 144 -15.56 9.97 -9.50
CA LYS A 144 -16.32 11.17 -9.10
C LYS A 144 -17.84 10.96 -9.21
N LYS A 145 -18.29 10.18 -10.19
CA LYS A 145 -19.71 9.94 -10.53
C LYS A 145 -20.55 9.13 -9.52
N GLY A 146 -19.97 8.66 -8.42
CA GLY A 146 -20.75 8.11 -7.30
C GLY A 146 -21.70 9.14 -6.66
N ASP A 147 -21.45 10.41 -6.93
CA ASP A 147 -22.18 11.55 -6.42
C ASP A 147 -23.10 12.12 -7.53
N LYS A 148 -24.21 11.44 -7.87
CA LYS A 148 -25.17 11.94 -8.89
C LYS A 148 -25.93 13.21 -8.47
N SER A 149 -25.59 13.79 -7.31
CA SER A 149 -25.96 15.12 -6.84
C SER A 149 -24.96 16.22 -7.23
N SER A 150 -23.81 15.88 -7.82
CA SER A 150 -22.59 16.69 -7.86
C SER A 150 -22.45 17.71 -8.99
N GLU A 151 -23.54 18.23 -9.58
CA GLU A 151 -23.38 19.47 -10.38
C GLU A 151 -23.00 20.67 -9.48
N ASN A 152 -23.16 20.53 -8.14
CA ASN A 152 -22.85 21.55 -7.13
C ASN A 152 -21.91 21.08 -6.00
N PHE A 153 -21.21 19.94 -6.13
CA PHE A 153 -20.30 19.51 -5.07
C PHE A 153 -19.05 20.40 -5.03
N ASN A 154 -19.09 21.42 -4.17
CA ASN A 154 -17.94 22.25 -3.87
C ASN A 154 -17.08 21.51 -2.84
N TYR A 155 -15.87 21.14 -3.24
CA TYR A 155 -14.83 20.60 -2.36
C TYR A 155 -14.35 21.67 -1.38
N ASN A 156 -15.20 22.05 -0.44
CA ASN A 156 -14.93 23.09 0.54
C ASN A 156 -13.92 22.57 1.56
N ILE A 157 -12.74 23.20 1.60
CA ILE A 157 -11.69 22.83 2.54
C ILE A 157 -12.00 23.49 3.89
N LYS A 158 -12.34 22.68 4.89
CA LYS A 158 -12.63 23.13 6.25
C LYS A 158 -11.35 23.44 7.03
N ASP A 159 -10.31 22.63 6.85
CA ASP A 159 -9.07 22.75 7.64
C ASP A 159 -7.86 22.11 6.94
N ILE A 160 -6.66 22.62 7.23
CA ILE A 160 -5.38 22.09 6.72
C ILE A 160 -4.36 22.10 7.84
N VAL A 161 -3.71 20.97 8.07
CA VAL A 161 -2.63 20.83 9.06
C VAL A 161 -1.42 20.11 8.50
N ALA A 162 -0.23 20.50 8.95
CA ALA A 162 1.01 19.80 8.72
C ALA A 162 1.18 18.69 9.76
N ARG A 163 1.48 17.47 9.30
CA ARG A 163 1.73 16.29 10.12
C ARG A 163 3.18 15.86 9.97
N SER A 164 3.90 15.86 11.09
CA SER A 164 5.23 15.25 11.17
C SER A 164 5.08 13.76 11.47
N SER A 165 5.70 12.89 10.68
CA SER A 165 5.68 11.44 10.94
C SER A 165 6.88 10.99 11.79
N PRO A 166 6.67 10.20 12.86
CA PRO A 166 7.76 9.63 13.66
C PRO A 166 8.36 8.35 13.05
N GLY A 167 7.81 7.83 11.94
CA GLY A 167 8.20 6.52 11.37
C GLY A 167 9.54 6.52 10.61
N ILE A 168 10.24 5.39 10.64
CA ILE A 168 11.56 5.17 10.03
C ILE A 168 11.61 5.35 8.49
N GLY A 169 10.53 5.03 7.76
CA GLY A 169 10.47 5.18 6.29
C GLY A 169 10.14 6.59 5.79
N SER A 170 9.65 7.47 6.68
CA SER A 170 9.29 8.86 6.37
C SER A 170 9.90 9.85 7.37
N ALA A 171 10.97 9.44 8.06
CA ALA A 171 11.61 10.24 9.10
C ALA A 171 12.04 11.60 8.53
N GLY A 172 11.53 12.68 9.12
CA GLY A 172 11.83 14.06 8.73
C GLY A 172 10.97 14.64 7.61
N LYS A 173 10.01 13.90 7.04
CA LYS A 173 9.10 14.41 6.01
C LYS A 173 7.77 14.87 6.62
N VAL A 174 7.33 16.06 6.22
CA VAL A 174 6.04 16.64 6.58
C VAL A 174 5.02 16.22 5.52
N SER A 175 3.93 15.59 5.96
CA SER A 175 2.72 15.41 5.15
C SER A 175 1.67 16.42 5.54
N TYR A 176 0.64 16.59 4.73
CA TYR A 176 -0.46 17.53 5.00
C TYR A 176 -1.77 16.78 5.07
N SER A 177 -2.56 17.04 6.10
CA SER A 177 -3.94 16.56 6.19
C SER A 177 -4.89 17.68 5.78
N ILE A 178 -5.82 17.36 4.88
CA ILE A 178 -6.81 18.29 4.34
C ILE A 178 -8.18 17.74 4.71
N LEU A 179 -8.95 18.53 5.44
CA LEU A 179 -10.33 18.20 5.80
C LEU A 179 -11.25 18.86 4.77
N VAL A 180 -12.02 18.04 4.08
CA VAL A 180 -12.94 18.46 3.01
C VAL A 180 -14.37 18.16 3.44
N GLU A 181 -15.27 19.07 3.14
CA GLU A 181 -16.70 18.87 3.32
C GLU A 181 -17.19 17.65 2.54
N GLY A 182 -18.01 16.83 3.19
CA GLY A 182 -18.65 15.67 2.59
C GLY A 182 -19.79 16.00 1.63
N PRO A 183 -20.34 15.01 0.90
CA PRO A 183 -21.44 15.17 -0.07
C PRO A 183 -22.71 15.83 0.48
N THR A 184 -22.85 15.91 1.80
CA THR A 184 -23.95 16.60 2.48
C THR A 184 -23.39 17.51 3.56
N GLU A 185 -24.18 18.48 4.00
CA GLU A 185 -23.83 19.42 5.08
C GLU A 185 -23.63 18.76 6.46
N THR A 186 -23.85 17.44 6.57
CA THR A 186 -23.65 16.71 7.83
C THR A 186 -22.16 16.45 8.03
N LEU A 187 -21.61 16.95 9.15
CA LEU A 187 -20.19 16.79 9.51
C LEU A 187 -19.71 15.33 9.58
N GLU A 188 -20.62 14.37 9.72
CA GLU A 188 -20.32 12.93 9.69
C GLU A 188 -19.82 12.45 8.33
N ASN A 189 -20.12 13.18 7.25
CA ASN A 189 -19.72 12.82 5.89
C ASN A 189 -18.42 13.48 5.46
N ASP A 190 -17.81 14.32 6.31
CA ASP A 190 -16.54 14.97 6.02
C ASP A 190 -15.46 13.95 5.65
N ILE A 191 -14.58 14.33 4.73
CA ILE A 191 -13.54 13.48 4.17
C ILE A 191 -12.20 14.00 4.64
N VAL A 192 -11.35 13.09 5.12
CA VAL A 192 -9.96 13.41 5.44
C VAL A 192 -9.06 12.88 4.34
N LEU A 193 -8.36 13.79 3.69
CA LEU A 193 -7.32 13.47 2.73
C LEU A 193 -5.96 13.70 3.35
N TYR A 194 -4.97 12.89 2.95
CA TYR A 194 -3.58 13.16 3.23
C TYR A 194 -2.81 13.38 1.94
N MET A 195 -1.97 14.41 1.92
CA MET A 195 -1.03 14.73 0.86
C MET A 195 0.38 14.41 1.36
N LYS A 196 1.00 13.39 0.76
CA LYS A 196 2.31 12.87 1.17
C LYS A 196 3.33 13.14 0.06
N PRO A 197 4.49 13.77 0.36
CA PRO A 197 5.58 13.85 -0.59
C PRO A 197 5.99 12.46 -1.08
N ALA A 198 5.95 12.27 -2.40
CA ALA A 198 6.34 11.02 -3.01
C ALA A 198 7.87 10.87 -3.01
N GLN A 199 8.35 9.64 -2.90
CA GLN A 199 9.77 9.33 -2.91
C GLN A 199 10.16 8.69 -4.22
N ARG A 200 11.42 8.86 -4.60
CA ARG A 200 11.98 8.08 -5.69
C ARG A 200 12.12 6.62 -5.27
N SER A 201 11.53 5.71 -6.04
CA SER A 201 11.66 4.27 -5.78
C SER A 201 13.13 3.86 -5.76
N ALA A 202 13.53 3.14 -4.72
CA ALA A 202 14.83 2.50 -4.57
C ALA A 202 15.14 1.58 -5.77
N ILE A 203 14.11 0.95 -6.34
CA ILE A 203 14.22 0.05 -7.49
C ILE A 203 14.70 0.80 -8.74
N SER A 204 14.26 2.05 -8.93
CA SER A 204 14.63 2.88 -10.09
C SER A 204 16.13 3.22 -10.15
N TYR A 205 16.87 3.04 -9.04
CA TYR A 205 18.32 3.22 -9.05
C TYR A 205 19.04 2.02 -9.69
N VAL A 206 18.46 0.83 -9.59
CA VAL A 206 19.06 -0.44 -10.02
C VAL A 206 18.49 -0.91 -11.35
N VAL A 207 17.16 -0.91 -11.49
CA VAL A 207 16.46 -1.27 -12.73
C VAL A 207 16.28 0.00 -13.55
N LYS A 208 16.79 0.00 -14.79
CA LYS A 208 16.66 1.13 -15.72
C LYS A 208 15.68 0.78 -16.82
N ASN A 209 14.59 1.53 -16.90
CA ASN A 209 13.61 1.43 -17.98
C ASN A 209 13.23 2.83 -18.47
N PRO A 210 14.01 3.41 -19.42
CA PRO A 210 13.81 4.79 -19.87
C PRO A 210 12.44 5.09 -20.45
N GLU A 211 11.77 4.10 -21.06
CA GLU A 211 10.43 4.28 -21.60
C GLU A 211 9.40 4.39 -20.47
N LEU A 212 9.50 3.53 -19.45
CA LEU A 212 8.67 3.60 -18.25
C LEU A 212 8.94 4.88 -17.45
N ASP A 213 10.21 5.30 -17.35
CA ASP A 213 10.58 6.52 -16.64
C ASP A 213 9.99 7.78 -17.30
N LYS A 214 9.80 7.79 -18.63
CA LYS A 214 9.12 8.90 -19.33
C LYS A 214 7.63 8.97 -19.03
N LEU A 215 7.01 7.82 -18.76
CA LEU A 215 5.59 7.74 -18.38
C LEU A 215 5.37 8.23 -16.95
N PHE A 216 6.33 7.98 -16.07
CA PHE A 216 6.37 8.51 -14.73
C PHE A 216 6.88 9.96 -14.75
N GLU A 217 6.00 10.90 -15.13
CA GLU A 217 6.31 12.34 -15.12
C GLU A 217 6.98 12.78 -13.80
N HIS A 218 6.50 12.24 -12.68
CA HIS A 218 7.12 12.35 -11.37
C HIS A 218 6.69 11.20 -10.44
N ASP A 219 7.32 11.08 -9.27
CA ASP A 219 7.08 9.96 -8.34
C ASP A 219 5.67 9.89 -7.74
N GLY A 220 4.93 11.00 -7.60
CA GLY A 220 3.54 10.97 -7.14
C GLY A 220 2.62 10.19 -8.09
N LEU A 221 2.74 10.48 -9.38
CA LEU A 221 2.07 9.77 -10.47
C LEU A 221 2.47 8.30 -10.48
N ARG A 222 3.77 7.99 -10.36
CA ARG A 222 4.25 6.59 -10.30
C ARG A 222 3.54 5.80 -9.21
N THR A 223 3.50 6.31 -7.97
CA THR A 223 2.85 5.60 -6.84
C THR A 223 1.36 5.35 -7.12
N VAL A 224 0.67 6.33 -7.68
CA VAL A 224 -0.75 6.20 -8.07
C VAL A 224 -0.94 5.14 -9.16
N LEU A 225 -0.12 5.19 -10.22
CA LEU A 225 -0.16 4.21 -11.32
C LEU A 225 0.14 2.79 -10.83
N CYS A 226 1.11 2.63 -9.94
CA CYS A 226 1.41 1.35 -9.31
C CYS A 226 0.23 0.82 -8.49
N SER A 227 -0.45 1.70 -7.75
CA SER A 227 -1.65 1.32 -6.99
C SER A 227 -2.77 0.86 -7.92
N TYR A 228 -3.03 1.56 -9.03
CA TYR A 228 -3.99 1.13 -10.05
C TYR A 228 -3.62 -0.20 -10.72
N ALA A 229 -2.33 -0.44 -10.95
CA ALA A 229 -1.86 -1.68 -11.57
C ALA A 229 -2.04 -2.91 -10.66
N MET A 230 -1.83 -2.74 -9.35
CA MET A 230 -1.71 -3.87 -8.41
C MET A 230 -2.96 -4.09 -7.56
N GLN A 231 -3.83 -3.09 -7.42
CA GLN A 231 -5.06 -3.22 -6.63
C GLN A 231 -6.28 -3.41 -7.52
N ALA A 232 -7.02 -4.51 -7.28
CA ALA A 232 -8.29 -4.76 -7.95
C ALA A 232 -9.40 -3.75 -7.60
N SER A 233 -9.27 -3.03 -6.47
CA SER A 233 -10.17 -1.93 -6.11
C SER A 233 -9.38 -0.84 -5.41
N THR A 234 -9.00 0.18 -6.17
CA THR A 234 -8.33 1.36 -5.61
C THR A 234 -9.30 2.26 -4.82
N PRO A 235 -8.79 3.07 -3.88
CA PRO A 235 -9.58 4.10 -3.20
C PRO A 235 -10.26 5.06 -4.19
N GLN A 236 -11.33 5.72 -3.73
CA GLN A 236 -12.05 6.70 -4.55
C GLN A 236 -11.23 7.98 -4.77
N TRP A 237 -10.56 8.43 -3.71
CA TRP A 237 -9.84 9.71 -3.66
C TRP A 237 -8.35 9.58 -3.95
N LEU A 238 -7.90 8.44 -4.48
CA LEU A 238 -6.52 8.24 -4.87
C LEU A 238 -6.16 9.12 -6.08
N GLY A 239 -5.12 9.92 -5.95
CA GLY A 239 -4.60 10.77 -7.01
C GLY A 239 -3.23 11.36 -6.66
N TYR A 240 -2.78 12.33 -7.45
CA TYR A 240 -1.46 12.95 -7.28
C TYR A 240 -1.52 14.44 -7.54
N THR A 241 -0.48 15.15 -7.11
CA THR A 241 -0.27 16.56 -7.43
C THR A 241 1.20 16.93 -7.27
N THR A 242 1.51 18.21 -7.50
CA THR A 242 2.80 18.80 -7.15
C THR A 242 2.56 19.99 -6.24
N LEU A 243 3.15 19.96 -5.05
CA LEU A 243 3.18 21.08 -4.11
C LEU A 243 4.47 21.88 -4.34
N GLY A 244 4.36 23.03 -5.01
CA GLY A 244 5.54 23.78 -5.46
C GLY A 244 6.33 22.99 -6.49
N SER A 245 7.46 22.40 -6.08
CA SER A 245 8.28 21.49 -6.89
C SER A 245 8.32 20.06 -6.34
N ILE A 246 7.52 19.75 -5.33
CA ILE A 246 7.53 18.47 -4.62
C ILE A 246 6.38 17.61 -5.15
N PRO A 247 6.66 16.48 -5.81
CA PRO A 247 5.63 15.52 -6.20
C PRO A 247 4.95 14.93 -4.98
N CYS A 248 3.63 14.80 -5.02
CA CYS A 248 2.84 14.28 -3.92
C CYS A 248 1.84 13.22 -4.39
N LEU A 249 1.67 12.20 -3.56
CA LEU A 249 0.49 11.33 -3.54
C LEU A 249 -0.59 12.04 -2.71
N VAL A 250 -1.85 11.91 -3.13
CA VAL A 250 -3.02 12.30 -2.33
C VAL A 250 -3.97 11.12 -2.25
N ASP A 251 -4.41 10.78 -1.05
CA ASP A 251 -5.35 9.68 -0.83
C ASP A 251 -6.19 9.92 0.44
N GLU A 252 -7.28 9.16 0.59
CA GLU A 252 -8.19 9.24 1.72
C GLU A 252 -7.66 8.48 2.94
N VAL A 253 -7.86 9.07 4.13
CA VAL A 253 -7.71 8.35 5.39
C VAL A 253 -9.02 7.62 5.70
N THR A 254 -9.06 6.33 5.39
CA THR A 254 -10.24 5.50 5.62
C THR A 254 -10.25 4.85 7.01
N ALA A 255 -11.44 4.73 7.61
CA ALA A 255 -11.67 3.98 8.84
C ALA A 255 -11.51 2.46 8.66
N HIS A 256 -11.61 1.98 7.42
CA HIS A 256 -11.67 0.55 7.10
C HIS A 256 -10.33 0.00 6.58
N SER A 257 -9.23 0.46 7.17
CA SER A 257 -7.88 -0.05 6.94
C SER A 257 -7.27 -0.51 8.26
N GLU A 258 -6.60 -1.66 8.24
CA GLU A 258 -5.96 -2.26 9.40
C GLU A 258 -4.80 -3.15 8.96
N ASP A 259 -3.68 -3.03 9.67
CA ASP A 259 -2.51 -3.87 9.44
C ASP A 259 -2.62 -5.16 10.27
N LEU A 260 -2.03 -6.24 9.76
CA LEU A 260 -1.96 -7.50 10.48
C LEU A 260 -1.10 -7.35 11.74
N ASP A 261 -1.72 -7.54 12.90
CA ASP A 261 -1.00 -7.67 14.15
C ASP A 261 -0.37 -9.07 14.27
N TRP A 262 0.95 -9.10 14.34
CA TRP A 262 1.71 -10.35 14.48
C TRP A 262 1.80 -10.80 15.93
N ASP A 263 1.56 -9.97 16.93
CA ASP A 263 1.81 -10.28 18.35
C ASP A 263 0.96 -11.47 18.83
N ASP A 264 -0.27 -11.59 18.33
CA ASP A 264 -1.21 -12.67 18.66
C ASP A 264 -0.92 -14.00 17.93
N ILE A 265 -0.05 -14.01 16.92
CA ILE A 265 0.18 -15.19 16.06
C ILE A 265 1.41 -15.95 16.56
N ASN A 266 1.21 -16.97 17.40
CA ASN A 266 2.30 -17.63 18.12
C ASN A 266 2.45 -19.14 17.86
N ASP A 267 1.44 -19.80 17.29
CA ASP A 267 1.51 -21.22 16.91
C ASP A 267 1.93 -21.36 15.44
N ILE A 268 2.70 -22.40 15.12
CA ILE A 268 3.13 -22.71 13.75
C ILE A 268 1.94 -22.87 12.81
N LYS A 269 0.84 -23.48 13.27
CA LYS A 269 -0.37 -23.70 12.47
C LYS A 269 -0.99 -22.37 12.05
N ASP A 270 -1.08 -21.41 12.97
CA ASP A 270 -1.66 -20.10 12.70
C ASP A 270 -0.79 -19.30 11.72
N ILE A 271 0.54 -19.39 11.85
CA ILE A 271 1.46 -18.76 10.89
C ILE A 271 1.32 -19.40 9.51
N LEU A 272 1.27 -20.72 9.41
CA LEU A 272 1.13 -21.42 8.12
C LEU A 272 -0.16 -21.00 7.39
N GLU A 273 -1.25 -20.80 8.12
CA GLU A 273 -2.50 -20.27 7.58
C GLU A 273 -2.33 -18.83 7.07
N VAL A 274 -1.70 -17.96 7.85
CA VAL A 274 -1.47 -16.55 7.47
C VAL A 274 -0.57 -16.45 6.23
N VAL A 275 0.55 -17.18 6.19
CA VAL A 275 1.49 -17.09 5.05
C VAL A 275 0.93 -17.72 3.78
N THR A 276 -0.05 -18.62 3.90
CA THR A 276 -0.84 -19.09 2.75
C THR A 276 -1.57 -17.91 2.11
N PHE A 277 -2.29 -17.11 2.91
CA PHE A 277 -2.99 -15.92 2.43
C PHE A 277 -2.04 -14.83 1.92
N LEU A 278 -0.86 -14.66 2.52
CA LEU A 278 0.16 -13.73 2.01
C LEU A 278 0.70 -14.14 0.64
N GLY A 279 0.95 -15.44 0.43
CA GLY A 279 1.34 -15.98 -0.88
C GLY A 279 0.27 -15.71 -1.95
N GLN A 280 -1.00 -15.91 -1.60
CA GLN A 280 -2.13 -15.64 -2.49
C GLN A 280 -2.29 -14.14 -2.80
N ALA A 281 -2.18 -13.27 -1.80
CA ALA A 281 -2.23 -11.82 -1.98
C ALA A 281 -1.08 -11.32 -2.87
N THR A 282 0.12 -11.88 -2.70
CA THR A 282 1.29 -11.54 -3.53
C THR A 282 1.09 -11.98 -4.98
N ALA A 283 0.55 -13.18 -5.20
CA ALA A 283 0.22 -13.65 -6.55
C ALA A 283 -0.86 -12.78 -7.19
N LYS A 284 -1.88 -12.38 -6.41
CA LYS A 284 -2.92 -11.47 -6.87
C LYS A 284 -2.32 -10.18 -7.38
N ILE A 285 -1.51 -9.45 -6.61
CA ILE A 285 -0.95 -8.15 -7.07
C ILE A 285 -0.09 -8.26 -8.33
N HIS A 286 0.56 -9.41 -8.56
CA HIS A 286 1.31 -9.64 -9.80
C HIS A 286 0.41 -9.99 -10.99
N CYS A 287 -0.72 -10.64 -10.74
CA CYS A 287 -1.63 -11.19 -11.75
C CYS A 287 -2.92 -10.36 -11.92
N VAL A 288 -3.08 -9.22 -11.22
CA VAL A 288 -4.24 -8.35 -11.41
C VAL A 288 -4.24 -7.82 -12.84
N ALA A 289 -5.32 -8.11 -13.56
CA ALA A 289 -5.70 -7.44 -14.79
C ALA A 289 -6.93 -6.59 -14.50
N ASP A 290 -6.98 -5.35 -14.99
CA ASP A 290 -8.15 -4.51 -14.82
C ASP A 290 -9.15 -4.69 -15.98
N SER A 291 -10.36 -5.13 -15.62
CA SER A 291 -11.51 -5.20 -16.52
C SER A 291 -12.11 -3.83 -16.83
N ASP A 292 -11.90 -2.81 -15.99
CA ASP A 292 -12.50 -1.48 -16.11
C ASP A 292 -11.79 -0.60 -17.16
N CYS A 293 -10.54 -0.94 -17.50
CA CYS A 293 -9.77 -0.28 -18.55
C CYS A 293 -10.43 -0.32 -19.93
N ALA A 294 -11.16 -1.39 -20.22
CA ALA A 294 -11.90 -1.53 -21.49
C ALA A 294 -13.00 -0.47 -21.64
N ASN A 295 -13.54 0.05 -20.52
CA ASN A 295 -14.67 0.97 -20.50
C ASN A 295 -14.27 2.44 -20.35
N THR A 296 -13.02 2.74 -19.99
CA THR A 296 -12.49 4.10 -19.81
C THR A 296 -11.11 4.32 -20.47
N PRO A 297 -10.95 3.96 -21.77
CA PRO A 297 -9.65 4.06 -22.43
C PRO A 297 -9.08 5.49 -22.40
N GLY A 298 -7.82 5.63 -21.99
CA GLY A 298 -7.12 6.92 -21.85
C GLY A 298 -7.22 7.56 -20.47
N ASP A 299 -7.97 6.97 -19.53
CA ASP A 299 -7.91 7.35 -18.12
C ASP A 299 -6.55 6.97 -17.51
N ILE A 300 -6.11 7.73 -16.52
CA ILE A 300 -4.86 7.48 -15.83
C ILE A 300 -4.83 6.11 -15.14
N SER A 301 -5.97 5.62 -14.68
CA SER A 301 -6.09 4.26 -14.14
C SER A 301 -5.75 3.18 -15.16
N CYS A 302 -5.85 3.49 -16.46
CA CYS A 302 -5.61 2.57 -17.56
C CYS A 302 -4.17 2.59 -18.10
N LEU A 303 -3.43 3.66 -17.82
CA LEU A 303 -2.05 3.83 -18.30
C LEU A 303 -1.13 2.65 -17.92
N PRO A 304 -1.16 2.07 -16.71
CA PRO A 304 -0.25 0.97 -16.36
C PRO A 304 -0.43 -0.25 -17.29
N PHE A 305 -1.66 -0.55 -17.67
CA PHE A 305 -2.01 -1.70 -18.51
C PHE A 305 -1.66 -1.52 -19.99
N SER A 306 -1.24 -0.31 -20.40
CA SER A 306 -0.65 -0.09 -21.72
C SER A 306 0.82 -0.52 -21.80
N ILE A 307 1.48 -0.75 -20.65
CA ILE A 307 2.93 -1.00 -20.56
C ILE A 307 3.23 -2.34 -19.89
N ILE A 308 2.38 -2.77 -18.95
CA ILE A 308 2.47 -4.08 -18.31
C ILE A 308 1.91 -5.14 -19.28
N PRO A 309 2.53 -6.33 -19.38
CA PRO A 309 1.98 -7.43 -20.18
C PRO A 309 0.52 -7.71 -19.83
N GLN A 310 -0.34 -7.88 -20.84
CA GLN A 310 -1.77 -8.15 -20.65
C GLN A 310 -2.06 -9.49 -19.93
N HIS A 311 -1.06 -10.36 -19.81
CA HIS A 311 -1.14 -11.68 -19.16
C HIS A 311 0.10 -11.94 -18.29
N THR A 312 0.29 -11.14 -17.23
CA THR A 312 1.43 -11.27 -16.32
C THR A 312 1.53 -12.66 -15.69
N GLU A 313 0.40 -13.32 -15.43
CA GLU A 313 0.33 -14.68 -14.93
C GLU A 313 1.01 -15.67 -15.88
N LYS A 314 0.78 -15.54 -17.20
CA LYS A 314 1.42 -16.38 -18.22
C LYS A 314 2.91 -16.08 -18.33
N THR A 315 3.28 -14.80 -18.29
CA THR A 315 4.69 -14.38 -18.30
C THR A 315 5.46 -14.95 -17.11
N ILE A 316 4.86 -15.00 -15.92
CA ILE A 316 5.46 -15.62 -14.73
C ILE A 316 5.66 -17.11 -14.95
N ARG A 317 4.64 -17.84 -15.45
CA ARG A 317 4.76 -19.27 -15.73
C ARG A 317 5.80 -19.58 -16.81
N GLU A 318 5.86 -18.76 -17.85
CA GLU A 318 6.88 -18.85 -18.91
C GLU A 318 8.29 -18.60 -18.38
N ALA A 319 8.46 -17.70 -17.40
CA ALA A 319 9.76 -17.47 -16.76
C ALA A 319 10.20 -18.67 -15.90
N ILE A 320 9.27 -19.32 -15.21
CA ILE A 320 9.55 -20.49 -14.36
C ILE A 320 9.82 -21.75 -15.19
N GLN A 321 9.15 -21.91 -16.34
CA GLN A 321 9.31 -23.04 -17.26
C GLN A 321 9.02 -24.41 -16.62
N GLY A 322 8.03 -24.48 -15.72
CA GLY A 322 7.66 -25.72 -15.02
C GLY A 322 8.68 -26.22 -13.99
N ARG A 323 9.73 -25.44 -13.71
CA ARG A 323 10.74 -25.74 -12.68
C ARG A 323 10.28 -25.28 -11.29
N ASP A 324 9.06 -25.62 -10.94
CA ASP A 324 8.36 -25.08 -9.76
C ASP A 324 9.12 -25.40 -8.47
N GLN A 325 9.65 -26.62 -8.36
CA GLN A 325 10.43 -27.02 -7.19
C GLN A 325 11.78 -26.30 -7.09
N GLU A 326 12.47 -26.07 -8.21
CA GLU A 326 13.72 -25.31 -8.23
C GLU A 326 13.47 -23.85 -7.86
N PHE A 327 12.40 -23.26 -8.40
CA PHE A 327 11.96 -21.92 -8.06
C PHE A 327 11.66 -21.77 -6.56
N ILE A 328 10.82 -22.65 -6.00
CA ILE A 328 10.49 -22.62 -4.57
C ILE A 328 11.75 -22.76 -3.74
N ASN A 329 12.64 -23.69 -4.09
CA ASN A 329 13.89 -23.90 -3.36
C ASN A 329 14.81 -22.67 -3.41
N ASP A 330 14.96 -21.99 -4.56
CA ASP A 330 15.74 -20.75 -4.66
C ASP A 330 15.16 -19.62 -3.79
N MET A 331 13.82 -19.44 -3.84
CA MET A 331 13.15 -18.42 -3.04
C MET A 331 13.31 -18.68 -1.53
N VAL A 332 13.10 -19.93 -1.09
CA VAL A 332 13.28 -20.34 0.31
C VAL A 332 14.74 -20.21 0.74
N GLN A 333 15.69 -20.66 -0.07
CA GLN A 333 17.12 -20.54 0.23
C GLN A 333 17.54 -19.07 0.37
N PHE A 334 17.04 -18.19 -0.50
CA PHE A 334 17.25 -16.76 -0.38
C PHE A 334 16.70 -16.21 0.93
N GLY A 335 15.44 -16.49 1.27
CA GLY A 335 14.82 -16.01 2.51
C GLY A 335 15.55 -16.48 3.76
N MET A 336 15.97 -17.75 3.79
CA MET A 336 16.78 -18.31 4.88
C MET A 336 18.14 -17.64 5.02
N THR A 337 18.83 -17.42 3.89
CA THR A 337 20.18 -16.85 3.89
C THR A 337 20.14 -15.35 4.23
N TYR A 338 19.24 -14.60 3.60
CA TYR A 338 19.13 -13.16 3.78
C TYR A 338 18.59 -12.82 5.17
N GLY A 339 17.64 -13.59 5.71
CA GLY A 339 17.17 -13.42 7.08
C GLY A 339 18.27 -13.63 8.13
N LYS A 340 19.20 -14.57 7.91
CA LYS A 340 20.40 -14.74 8.76
C LYS A 340 21.36 -13.55 8.61
N LEU A 341 21.56 -13.06 7.38
CA LEU A 341 22.40 -11.89 7.12
C LEU A 341 21.89 -10.64 7.84
N VAL A 342 20.59 -10.32 7.70
CA VAL A 342 19.98 -9.15 8.33
C VAL A 342 20.10 -9.20 9.86
N ARG A 343 19.89 -10.37 10.48
CA ARG A 343 20.07 -10.53 11.94
C ARG A 343 21.51 -10.27 12.38
N ARG A 344 22.48 -10.80 11.64
CA ARG A 344 23.91 -10.58 11.90
C ARG A 344 24.26 -9.10 11.75
N ASP A 345 23.82 -8.47 10.67
CA ASP A 345 24.13 -7.07 10.38
C ASP A 345 23.48 -6.13 11.40
N HIS A 346 22.26 -6.44 11.87
CA HIS A 346 21.62 -5.74 12.99
C HIS A 346 22.42 -5.88 14.29
N GLN A 347 22.94 -7.07 14.61
CA GLN A 347 23.78 -7.26 15.79
C GLN A 347 25.06 -6.41 15.70
N LEU A 348 25.73 -6.42 14.55
CA LEU A 348 26.94 -5.60 14.32
C LEU A 348 26.63 -4.10 14.43
N PHE A 349 25.49 -3.66 13.87
CA PHE A 349 25.03 -2.29 14.01
C PHE A 349 24.78 -1.93 15.49
N PHE A 350 24.10 -2.78 16.23
CA PHE A 350 23.79 -2.54 17.64
C PHE A 350 25.06 -2.47 18.51
N GLU A 351 26.02 -3.36 18.26
CA GLU A 351 27.34 -3.33 18.92
C GLU A 351 28.11 -2.05 18.59
N ALA A 352 28.13 -1.64 17.31
CA ALA A 352 28.77 -0.39 16.89
C ALA A 352 28.08 0.85 17.51
N PHE A 353 26.75 0.87 17.53
CA PHE A 353 25.95 1.95 18.11
C PHE A 353 26.21 2.09 19.62
N ARG A 354 26.14 0.99 20.37
CA ARG A 354 26.38 0.99 21.83
C ARG A 354 27.79 1.45 22.20
N ASN A 355 28.77 1.12 21.37
CA ASN A 355 30.17 1.52 21.57
C ASN A 355 30.50 2.89 20.96
N LYS A 356 29.50 3.65 20.47
CA LYS A 356 29.66 4.97 19.86
C LYS A 356 30.63 4.99 18.68
N HIS A 357 30.70 3.87 17.95
CA HIS A 357 31.53 3.75 16.75
C HIS A 357 30.86 4.36 15.51
N ILE A 358 29.59 4.79 15.59
CA ILE A 358 28.85 5.39 14.48
C ILE A 358 28.82 6.91 14.66
N PRO A 359 29.57 7.68 13.85
CA PRO A 359 29.60 9.14 13.97
C PRO A 359 28.22 9.76 13.70
N GLY A 360 27.83 10.76 14.48
CA GLY A 360 26.60 11.55 14.26
C GLY A 360 25.30 10.96 14.81
N LEU A 361 25.33 9.76 15.40
CA LEU A 361 24.22 9.17 16.15
C LEU A 361 24.57 9.23 17.65
N GLN A 362 24.20 10.33 18.33
CA GLN A 362 24.35 10.51 19.78
C GLN A 362 23.00 10.55 20.49
#